data_AF-A0AAV4XL16-F1
#
_entry.id   AF-A0AAV4XL16-F1
#
_cell.length_a   1.000
_cell.length_b   1.000
_cell.length_c   1.000
_cell.angle_alpha   90.00
_cell.angle_beta   90.00
_cell.angle_gamma   90.00
#
_symmetry.space_group_name_H-M   'P 1'
#
loop_
_entity.id
_entity.type
_entity.pdbx_description
1 polymer ?
#
loop_
_entity_poly.entity_id
_entity_poly.type
_entity_poly.pdbx_seq_one_letter_code
_entity_poly.pdbx_strand_id
1 'polypeptide(L)'
;MLTDLGATNQQISKCFPTIEAYKKRPIIVDSEDLSLVSMLSLPEIMPTHFQSTYTPIANAGTEPQDDEEDKPIRTIVGQTVESKPKKQPLVLIPSGGPPTKSNKFSKKVDFSSKVKPLTSEEADRMSRAAFNRIINSENIMSKTGALPMRAKLLTTLATEFRGDFATDLRNHILENPKNRIDLAFTWIYQEYSACRGFLSSIEKPIEFYEETIDKLLKGILENEELKDTLYNRFLH
;
A
#
# COMPACT_ATOMS: atom_id res chain seq x y z
N MET A 1 35.61 -12.99 -20.01
CA MET A 1 35.32 -11.76 -20.78
C MET A 1 35.90 -10.48 -20.16
N LEU A 2 36.04 -10.34 -18.83
CA LEU A 2 36.74 -9.17 -18.22
C LEU A 2 38.22 -9.40 -17.88
N THR A 3 38.70 -10.64 -17.93
CA THR A 3 40.12 -10.99 -17.75
C THR A 3 40.97 -10.80 -19.01
N ASP A 4 40.35 -10.71 -20.20
CA ASP A 4 41.05 -10.53 -21.48
C ASP A 4 41.47 -9.08 -21.77
N LEU A 5 41.10 -8.12 -20.91
CA LEU A 5 41.49 -6.70 -21.03
C LEU A 5 42.57 -6.27 -20.01
N GLY A 6 43.23 -7.21 -19.33
CA GLY A 6 44.34 -6.88 -18.42
C GLY A 6 43.91 -6.24 -17.09
N ALA A 7 42.62 -6.28 -16.75
CA ALA A 7 42.14 -5.84 -15.45
C ALA A 7 42.52 -6.85 -14.36
N THR A 8 43.18 -6.37 -13.30
CA THR A 8 43.49 -7.22 -12.14
C THR A 8 42.23 -7.55 -11.34
N ASN A 9 42.19 -8.74 -10.72
CA ASN A 9 41.04 -9.19 -9.90
C ASN A 9 40.62 -8.17 -8.82
N GLN A 10 41.57 -7.37 -8.31
CA GLN A 10 41.32 -6.29 -7.34
C GLN A 10 40.63 -5.05 -7.92
N GLN A 11 40.78 -4.79 -9.23
CA GLN A 11 40.08 -3.70 -9.91
C GLN A 11 38.64 -4.10 -10.23
N ILE A 12 38.44 -5.35 -10.64
CA ILE A 12 37.10 -5.92 -10.89
C ILE A 12 36.29 -5.94 -9.58
N SER A 13 36.90 -6.31 -8.45
CA SER A 13 36.23 -6.32 -7.14
C SER A 13 35.86 -4.94 -6.59
N LYS A 14 36.44 -3.85 -7.12
CA LYS A 14 36.06 -2.46 -6.76
C LYS A 14 34.92 -1.92 -7.60
N CYS A 15 34.77 -2.40 -8.83
CA CYS A 15 33.71 -1.98 -9.75
C CYS A 15 32.37 -2.67 -9.48
N PHE A 16 32.38 -3.82 -8.80
CA PHE A 16 31.17 -4.51 -8.36
C PHE A 16 31.03 -4.41 -6.84
N PRO A 17 29.99 -3.75 -6.31
CA PRO A 17 29.74 -3.72 -4.88
C PRO A 17 29.58 -5.16 -4.34
N THR A 18 30.22 -5.46 -3.22
CA THR A 18 30.19 -6.77 -2.57
C THR A 18 28.75 -7.15 -2.21
N ILE A 19 28.38 -8.42 -2.35
CA ILE A 19 27.04 -8.97 -2.05
C ILE A 19 26.53 -8.54 -0.65
N GLU A 20 27.43 -8.38 0.32
CA GLU A 20 27.17 -7.86 1.67
C GLU A 20 26.56 -6.45 1.71
N ALA A 21 26.78 -5.62 0.69
CA ALA A 21 26.18 -4.29 0.57
C ALA A 21 24.68 -4.35 0.20
N TYR A 22 24.23 -5.44 -0.43
CA TYR A 22 22.83 -5.67 -0.76
C TYR A 22 22.07 -6.35 0.39
N LYS A 23 22.76 -7.13 1.21
CA LYS A 23 22.20 -7.81 2.40
C LYS A 23 21.63 -6.85 3.46
N LYS A 24 22.06 -5.58 3.45
CA LYS A 24 21.62 -4.54 4.41
C LYS A 24 20.36 -3.77 4.03
N ARG A 25 19.82 -3.97 2.82
CA ARG A 25 18.55 -3.33 2.42
C ARG A 25 17.50 -4.41 2.25
N PRO A 26 16.70 -4.72 3.29
CA PRO A 26 15.45 -5.42 3.05
C PRO A 26 14.67 -4.62 2.02
N ILE A 27 14.24 -5.27 0.93
CA ILE A 27 13.21 -4.70 0.06
C ILE A 27 11.92 -4.80 0.88
N ILE A 28 11.72 -3.81 1.76
CA ILE A 28 10.48 -3.64 2.49
C ILE A 28 9.45 -3.27 1.43
N VAL A 29 8.39 -4.07 1.32
CA VAL A 29 7.14 -3.59 0.73
C VAL A 29 6.66 -2.56 1.74
N ASP A 30 6.88 -1.27 1.45
CA ASP A 30 6.60 -0.23 2.43
C ASP A 30 5.12 -0.35 2.81
N SER A 31 4.81 -0.41 4.10
CA SER A 31 3.41 -0.53 4.56
C SER A 31 2.53 0.60 3.99
N GLU A 32 3.15 1.70 3.61
CA GLU A 32 2.57 2.84 2.91
C GLU A 32 2.05 2.45 1.52
N ASP A 33 2.78 1.61 0.77
CA ASP A 33 2.37 1.14 -0.55
C ASP A 33 1.07 0.34 -0.49
N LEU A 34 0.97 -0.58 0.48
CA LEU A 34 -0.24 -1.39 0.65
C LEU A 34 -1.43 -0.56 1.17
N SER A 35 -1.16 0.43 2.03
CA SER A 35 -2.16 1.41 2.48
C SER A 35 -2.67 2.26 1.31
N LEU A 36 -1.78 2.75 0.45
CA LEU A 36 -2.13 3.55 -0.73
C LEU A 36 -2.99 2.74 -1.72
N VAL A 37 -2.63 1.49 -2.00
CA VAL A 37 -3.46 0.61 -2.86
C VAL A 37 -4.83 0.35 -2.24
N SER A 38 -4.90 0.15 -0.92
CA SER A 38 -6.16 -0.03 -0.19
C SER A 38 -7.03 1.23 -0.24
N MET A 39 -6.43 2.42 -0.04
CA MET A 39 -7.11 3.71 -0.16
C MET A 39 -7.63 3.99 -1.57
N LEU A 40 -6.86 3.63 -2.59
CA LEU A 40 -7.25 3.75 -4.00
C LEU A 40 -8.29 2.72 -4.45
N SER A 41 -8.55 1.70 -3.62
CA SER A 41 -9.53 0.65 -3.86
C SER A 41 -10.77 0.76 -2.98
N LEU A 42 -10.95 1.90 -2.28
CA LEU A 42 -12.14 2.15 -1.48
C LEU A 42 -13.37 2.35 -2.38
N PRO A 43 -14.55 1.84 -1.98
CA PRO A 43 -15.78 2.06 -2.72
C PRO A 43 -16.13 3.55 -2.75
N GLU A 44 -16.50 4.06 -3.94
CA GLU A 44 -16.91 5.46 -4.16
C GLU A 44 -18.15 5.86 -3.33
N ILE A 45 -18.92 4.87 -2.86
CA ILE A 45 -20.16 5.07 -2.12
C ILE A 45 -19.95 4.56 -0.69
N MET A 46 -20.17 5.44 0.29
CA MET A 46 -20.11 5.05 1.71
C MET A 46 -21.09 3.91 2.00
N PRO A 47 -20.65 2.82 2.66
CA PRO A 47 -21.52 1.73 3.07
C PRO A 47 -22.71 2.23 3.90
N THR A 48 -23.89 1.66 3.67
CA THR A 48 -25.18 2.13 4.21
C THR A 48 -25.19 2.22 5.74
N HIS A 49 -24.48 1.32 6.42
CA HIS A 49 -24.34 1.32 7.88
C HIS A 49 -23.49 2.50 8.39
N PHE A 50 -22.50 2.93 7.61
CA PHE A 50 -21.66 4.07 7.94
C PHE A 50 -22.42 5.38 7.75
N GLN A 51 -23.21 5.50 6.67
CA GLN A 51 -24.13 6.64 6.49
C GLN A 51 -25.12 6.79 7.65
N SER A 52 -25.55 5.67 8.22
CA SER A 52 -26.52 5.66 9.33
C SER A 52 -25.93 6.12 10.68
N THR A 53 -24.59 6.13 10.82
CA THR A 53 -23.89 6.43 12.08
C THR A 53 -23.01 7.69 11.98
N TYR A 54 -22.81 8.21 10.78
CA TYR A 54 -21.97 9.39 10.55
C TYR A 54 -22.71 10.68 10.93
N THR A 55 -22.25 11.32 12.02
CA THR A 55 -22.58 12.72 12.33
C THR A 55 -21.43 13.62 11.86
N PRO A 56 -21.64 14.48 10.85
CA PRO A 56 -20.62 15.42 10.40
C PRO A 56 -20.22 16.37 11.52
N ILE A 57 -18.93 16.64 11.66
CA ILE A 57 -18.44 17.73 12.51
C ILE A 57 -18.68 19.03 11.74
N ALA A 58 -19.65 19.83 12.16
CA ALA A 58 -20.08 21.02 11.44
C ALA A 58 -18.98 22.10 11.31
N ASN A 59 -18.00 22.11 12.23
CA ASN A 59 -16.91 23.08 12.25
C ASN A 59 -15.60 22.39 12.70
N ALA A 60 -14.98 21.60 11.81
CA ALA A 60 -13.60 21.18 11.99
C ALA A 60 -12.67 22.30 11.49
N GLY A 61 -12.30 23.20 12.40
CA GLY A 61 -11.26 24.21 12.18
C GLY A 61 -11.78 25.61 11.86
N THR A 62 -11.80 26.46 12.88
CA THR A 62 -11.37 27.88 12.86
C THR A 62 -11.43 28.39 14.30
N GLU A 63 -10.44 28.03 15.11
CA GLU A 63 -10.02 28.91 16.20
C GLU A 63 -8.49 29.01 16.10
N PRO A 64 -7.94 30.22 15.90
CA PRO A 64 -6.50 30.42 15.92
C PRO A 64 -5.94 30.06 17.31
N GLN A 65 -4.85 29.28 17.33
CA GLN A 65 -4.04 29.10 18.53
C GLN A 65 -3.21 30.38 18.69
N ASP A 66 -3.75 31.35 19.44
CA ASP A 66 -2.97 32.51 19.86
C ASP A 66 -2.45 32.30 21.28
N ASP A 67 -1.14 32.06 21.31
CA ASP A 67 -0.13 32.35 22.34
C ASP A 67 -0.60 32.62 23.78
N GLU A 68 -0.25 31.68 24.64
CA GLU A 68 -0.22 31.80 26.08
C GLU A 68 0.97 32.69 26.48
N GLU A 69 0.73 33.99 26.71
CA GLU A 69 1.37 34.87 27.72
C GLU A 69 1.01 36.35 27.45
N ASP A 70 0.09 36.95 28.23
CA ASP A 70 0.35 38.21 28.95
C ASP A 70 -0.88 38.77 29.70
N LYS A 71 -0.60 39.40 30.85
CA LYS A 71 -1.52 40.01 31.83
C LYS A 71 -2.13 41.34 31.33
N PRO A 72 -3.13 41.93 32.03
CA PRO A 72 -4.18 42.75 31.42
C PRO A 72 -3.76 44.19 31.13
N ILE A 73 -4.28 44.77 30.04
CA ILE A 73 -4.19 46.21 29.76
C ILE A 73 -5.60 46.79 29.70
N ARG A 74 -5.91 47.66 30.66
CA ARG A 74 -7.15 48.45 30.77
C ARG A 74 -6.85 49.88 30.37
N THR A 75 -7.61 50.43 29.41
CA THR A 75 -7.31 51.74 28.81
C THR A 75 -8.54 52.66 28.92
N ILE A 76 -8.35 53.71 29.75
CA ILE A 76 -8.84 55.11 29.77
C ILE A 76 -10.32 55.50 29.55
N VAL A 77 -10.82 56.28 30.55
CA VAL A 77 -11.87 57.34 30.48
C VAL A 77 -13.31 56.81 30.28
N GLY A 78 -14.37 57.16 31.01
CA GLY A 78 -14.69 58.22 31.97
C GLY A 78 -16.16 58.65 31.73
N GLN A 79 -17.07 58.37 32.67
CA GLN A 79 -18.48 58.86 32.81
C GLN A 79 -19.56 58.45 31.76
N THR A 80 -20.59 57.63 32.11
CA THR A 80 -21.98 57.90 32.65
C THR A 80 -22.91 58.70 31.70
N VAL A 81 -24.13 58.27 31.29
CA VAL A 81 -25.34 57.97 32.10
C VAL A 81 -26.46 57.15 31.38
N GLU A 82 -27.12 56.28 32.16
CA GLU A 82 -28.55 55.86 32.29
C GLU A 82 -29.50 55.35 31.15
N SER A 83 -30.02 54.12 31.33
CA SER A 83 -31.46 53.82 31.57
C SER A 83 -31.71 52.35 32.03
N LYS A 84 -32.57 52.15 33.04
CA LYS A 84 -33.01 50.86 33.68
C LYS A 84 -33.90 49.99 32.75
N PRO A 85 -34.21 48.68 33.02
CA PRO A 85 -34.06 47.92 34.27
C PRO A 85 -33.22 46.62 34.16
N LYS A 86 -32.78 46.14 35.34
CA LYS A 86 -32.05 44.88 35.57
C LYS A 86 -32.78 43.69 34.92
N LYS A 87 -32.25 43.16 33.82
CA LYS A 87 -32.62 41.83 33.33
C LYS A 87 -31.78 40.80 34.08
N GLN A 88 -32.48 39.83 34.64
CA GLN A 88 -31.97 38.71 35.39
C GLN A 88 -30.83 38.01 34.62
N PRO A 89 -29.82 37.44 35.31
CA PRO A 89 -28.92 36.53 34.65
C PRO A 89 -29.78 35.39 34.10
N LEU A 90 -29.84 35.26 32.78
CA LEU A 90 -30.34 34.05 32.16
C LEU A 90 -29.38 32.95 32.60
N VAL A 91 -29.79 32.24 33.64
CA VAL A 91 -29.24 30.92 33.94
C VAL A 91 -29.56 30.09 32.70
N LEU A 92 -28.54 29.81 31.90
CA LEU A 92 -28.60 28.80 30.85
C LEU A 92 -28.75 27.44 31.55
N ILE A 93 -29.98 27.14 31.92
CA ILE A 93 -30.40 25.79 32.24
C ILE A 93 -30.21 24.99 30.94
N PRO A 94 -29.50 23.85 30.94
CA PRO A 94 -29.59 22.93 29.82
C PRO A 94 -31.08 22.60 29.67
N SER A 95 -31.68 22.98 28.54
CA SER A 95 -33.07 22.62 28.27
C SER A 95 -33.16 21.10 28.24
N GLY A 96 -33.61 20.54 29.36
CA GLY A 96 -33.83 19.13 29.56
C GLY A 96 -34.99 18.66 28.70
N GLY A 97 -34.69 18.21 27.48
CA GLY A 97 -35.28 16.97 27.02
C GLY A 97 -34.91 15.86 28.02
N PRO A 98 -35.71 14.78 28.17
CA PRO A 98 -35.28 13.67 29.01
C PRO A 98 -33.87 13.28 28.56
N PRO A 99 -32.93 12.99 29.49
CA PRO A 99 -31.63 12.50 29.08
C PRO A 99 -31.91 11.26 28.23
N THR A 100 -31.81 11.39 26.91
CA THR A 100 -31.71 10.23 26.03
C THR A 100 -30.47 9.58 26.55
N LYS A 101 -30.67 8.54 27.39
CA LYS A 101 -29.65 7.85 28.16
C LYS A 101 -28.41 7.85 27.30
N SER A 102 -27.46 8.73 27.60
CA SER A 102 -26.22 8.82 26.83
C SER A 102 -25.69 7.41 26.91
N ASN A 103 -25.70 6.74 25.74
CA ASN A 103 -25.58 5.30 25.73
C ASN A 103 -24.23 5.01 26.38
N LYS A 104 -24.34 4.41 27.57
CA LYS A 104 -23.25 4.28 28.52
C LYS A 104 -22.12 3.57 27.81
N PHE A 105 -20.98 4.25 27.70
CA PHE A 105 -19.78 3.75 27.03
C PHE A 105 -20.03 3.46 25.54
N SER A 106 -19.12 3.91 24.68
CA SER A 106 -18.75 3.05 23.55
C SER A 106 -18.41 1.70 24.19
N LYS A 107 -19.36 0.75 24.19
CA LYS A 107 -19.14 -0.60 24.69
C LYS A 107 -17.85 -1.03 24.03
N LYS A 108 -16.77 -1.17 24.82
CA LYS A 108 -15.47 -1.60 24.31
C LYS A 108 -15.77 -2.84 23.50
N VAL A 109 -15.66 -2.72 22.18
CA VAL A 109 -15.96 -3.82 21.28
C VAL A 109 -14.79 -4.76 21.47
N ASP A 110 -15.00 -5.76 22.31
CA ASP A 110 -13.99 -6.76 22.54
C ASP A 110 -13.92 -7.64 21.29
N PHE A 111 -13.00 -7.29 20.39
CA PHE A 111 -12.76 -8.01 19.14
C PHE A 111 -12.35 -9.46 19.42
N SER A 112 -11.67 -9.75 20.53
CA SER A 112 -11.31 -11.12 20.91
C SER A 112 -12.55 -12.00 21.13
N SER A 113 -13.64 -11.40 21.64
CA SER A 113 -14.90 -12.11 21.90
C SER A 113 -15.81 -12.29 20.67
N LYS A 114 -15.65 -11.46 19.63
CA LYS A 114 -16.55 -11.40 18.46
C LYS A 114 -15.92 -11.89 17.17
N VAL A 115 -14.63 -12.18 17.15
CA VAL A 115 -13.94 -12.63 15.96
C VAL A 115 -13.90 -14.15 15.97
N LYS A 116 -14.65 -14.77 15.04
CA LYS A 116 -14.50 -16.19 14.73
C LYS A 116 -13.11 -16.39 14.11
N PRO A 117 -12.30 -17.36 14.56
CA PRO A 117 -11.05 -17.68 13.88
C PRO A 117 -11.36 -18.04 12.43
N LEU A 118 -10.67 -17.39 11.50
CA LEU A 118 -10.85 -17.60 10.07
C LEU A 118 -10.44 -19.04 9.75
N THR A 119 -11.31 -19.78 9.07
CA THR A 119 -10.95 -21.14 8.62
C THR A 119 -9.86 -21.04 7.55
N SER A 120 -9.02 -22.08 7.42
CA SER A 120 -7.95 -22.09 6.40
C SER A 120 -8.52 -21.86 5.00
N GLU A 121 -9.66 -22.49 4.68
CA GLU A 121 -10.32 -22.35 3.38
C GLU A 121 -10.83 -20.93 3.13
N GLU A 122 -11.43 -20.29 4.12
CA GLU A 122 -11.85 -18.89 4.02
C GLU A 122 -10.64 -17.95 3.86
N ALA A 123 -9.54 -18.24 4.56
CA ALA A 123 -8.30 -17.48 4.45
C ALA A 123 -7.68 -17.59 3.05
N ASP A 124 -7.63 -18.79 2.48
CA ASP A 124 -7.12 -19.03 1.13
C ASP A 124 -8.00 -18.35 0.08
N ARG A 125 -9.33 -18.46 0.24
CA ARG A 125 -10.30 -17.77 -0.62
C ARG A 125 -10.10 -16.26 -0.58
N MET A 126 -9.92 -15.69 0.61
CA MET A 126 -9.67 -14.25 0.77
C MET A 126 -8.34 -13.82 0.15
N SER A 127 -7.28 -14.62 0.34
CA SER A 127 -5.95 -14.35 -0.21
C SER A 127 -5.96 -14.35 -1.74
N ARG A 128 -6.60 -15.36 -2.35
CA ARG A 128 -6.74 -15.43 -3.80
C ARG A 128 -7.63 -14.32 -4.36
N ALA A 129 -8.71 -13.98 -3.67
CA ALA A 129 -9.55 -12.85 -4.05
C ALA A 129 -8.79 -11.51 -4.00
N ALA A 130 -7.96 -11.30 -2.98
CA ALA A 130 -7.12 -10.11 -2.86
C ALA A 130 -6.09 -10.03 -3.99
N PHE A 131 -5.39 -11.13 -4.27
CA PHE A 131 -4.43 -11.18 -5.39
C PHE A 131 -5.09 -10.89 -6.74
N ASN A 132 -6.26 -11.48 -6.99
CA ASN A 132 -7.03 -11.22 -8.20
C ASN A 132 -7.52 -9.76 -8.31
N ARG A 133 -7.75 -9.06 -7.20
CA ARG A 133 -8.06 -7.62 -7.27
C ARG A 133 -6.83 -6.81 -7.70
N ILE A 134 -5.65 -7.16 -7.18
CA ILE A 134 -4.39 -6.50 -7.55
C ILE A 134 -4.04 -6.80 -9.02
N ILE A 135 -4.25 -8.03 -9.48
CA ILE A 135 -3.96 -8.39 -10.87
C ILE A 135 -4.88 -7.64 -11.85
N ASN A 136 -6.15 -7.47 -11.51
CA ASN A 136 -7.13 -6.83 -12.39
C ASN A 136 -7.12 -5.29 -12.32
N SER A 137 -6.37 -4.68 -11.38
CA SER A 137 -6.32 -3.22 -11.22
C SER A 137 -5.42 -2.49 -12.21
N GLU A 138 -4.78 -3.21 -13.15
CA GLU A 138 -3.78 -2.67 -14.09
C GLU A 138 -4.23 -1.37 -14.76
N ASN A 139 -5.42 -1.34 -15.35
CA ASN A 139 -5.92 -0.16 -16.07
C ASN A 139 -6.11 1.06 -15.16
N ILE A 140 -6.48 0.84 -13.90
CA ILE A 140 -6.66 1.92 -12.91
C ILE A 140 -5.27 2.41 -12.49
N MET A 141 -4.36 1.50 -12.16
CA MET A 141 -3.01 1.82 -11.71
C MET A 141 -2.16 2.48 -12.81
N SER A 142 -2.40 2.15 -14.08
CA SER A 142 -1.80 2.84 -15.23
C SER A 142 -2.15 4.32 -15.27
N LYS A 143 -3.41 4.68 -14.94
CA LYS A 143 -3.87 6.08 -14.95
C LYS A 143 -3.36 6.85 -13.73
N THR A 144 -3.20 6.18 -12.59
CA THR A 144 -2.77 6.78 -11.32
C THR A 144 -1.23 6.81 -11.17
N GLY A 145 -0.47 6.16 -12.06
CA GLY A 145 0.99 6.09 -11.98
C GLY A 145 1.52 5.10 -10.92
N ALA A 146 0.66 4.26 -10.34
CA ALA A 146 1.00 3.31 -9.28
C ALA A 146 1.39 1.91 -9.82
N LEU A 147 1.77 1.81 -11.10
CA LEU A 147 2.21 0.56 -11.72
C LEU A 147 3.43 -0.09 -11.06
N PRO A 148 4.50 0.65 -10.67
CA PRO A 148 5.66 0.04 -10.01
C PRO A 148 5.31 -0.62 -8.68
N MET A 149 4.42 0.01 -7.91
CA MET A 149 3.91 -0.49 -6.64
C MET A 149 3.12 -1.78 -6.83
N ARG A 150 2.19 -1.79 -7.80
CA ARG A 150 1.44 -2.98 -8.19
C ARG A 150 2.38 -4.11 -8.61
N ALA A 151 3.38 -3.81 -9.44
CA ALA A 151 4.35 -4.79 -9.90
C ALA A 151 5.08 -5.43 -8.71
N LYS A 152 5.60 -4.61 -7.78
CA LYS A 152 6.28 -5.08 -6.56
C LYS A 152 5.39 -5.98 -5.71
N LEU A 153 4.12 -5.63 -5.52
CA LEU A 153 3.16 -6.46 -4.79
C LEU A 153 2.96 -7.82 -5.48
N LEU A 154 2.64 -7.81 -6.78
CA LEU A 154 2.39 -9.03 -7.54
C LEU A 154 3.60 -9.96 -7.56
N THR A 155 4.79 -9.42 -7.85
CA THR A 155 6.01 -10.22 -7.93
C THR A 155 6.40 -10.76 -6.56
N THR A 156 6.27 -9.97 -5.49
CA THR A 156 6.57 -10.43 -4.13
C THR A 156 5.64 -11.56 -3.72
N LEU A 157 4.32 -11.40 -3.93
CA LEU A 157 3.32 -12.42 -3.56
C LEU A 157 3.52 -13.71 -4.38
N ALA A 158 3.79 -13.61 -5.68
CA ALA A 158 4.09 -14.76 -6.52
C ALA A 158 5.39 -15.48 -6.12
N THR A 159 6.41 -14.72 -5.70
CA THR A 159 7.71 -15.25 -5.24
C THR A 159 7.58 -15.92 -3.86
N GLU A 160 6.72 -15.40 -2.99
CA GLU A 160 6.56 -15.88 -1.62
C GLU A 160 5.64 -17.10 -1.55
N PHE A 161 4.44 -17.00 -2.12
CA PHE A 161 3.42 -18.04 -1.97
C PHE A 161 3.44 -19.09 -3.08
N ARG A 162 4.04 -18.80 -4.24
CA ARG A 162 4.21 -19.76 -5.35
C ARG A 162 2.88 -20.36 -5.83
N GLY A 163 2.96 -21.48 -6.54
CA GLY A 163 1.81 -22.28 -6.97
C GLY A 163 0.85 -21.49 -7.86
N ASP A 164 -0.40 -21.38 -7.39
CA ASP A 164 -1.48 -20.71 -8.11
C ASP A 164 -1.18 -19.22 -8.34
N PHE A 165 -0.56 -18.53 -7.38
CA PHE A 165 -0.23 -17.11 -7.52
C PHE A 165 0.80 -16.86 -8.62
N ALA A 166 1.84 -17.70 -8.68
CA ALA A 166 2.84 -17.65 -9.74
C ALA A 166 2.22 -18.02 -11.10
N THR A 167 1.29 -18.97 -11.13
CA THR A 167 0.59 -19.37 -12.34
C THR A 167 -0.34 -18.27 -12.86
N ASP A 168 -1.13 -17.66 -11.98
CA ASP A 168 -2.04 -16.56 -12.30
C ASP A 168 -1.24 -15.32 -12.79
N LEU A 169 -0.10 -15.00 -12.17
CA LEU A 169 0.79 -13.92 -12.63
C LEU A 169 1.40 -14.22 -14.01
N ARG A 170 1.88 -15.45 -14.23
CA ARG A 170 2.44 -15.87 -15.52
C ARG A 170 1.41 -15.72 -16.63
N ASN A 171 0.20 -16.25 -16.42
CA ASN A 171 -0.88 -16.18 -17.40
C ASN A 171 -1.22 -14.72 -17.71
N HIS A 172 -1.31 -13.87 -16.69
CA HIS A 172 -1.50 -12.44 -16.88
C HIS A 172 -0.37 -11.79 -17.69
N ILE A 173 0.90 -12.14 -17.48
CA ILE A 173 1.98 -11.61 -18.32
C ILE A 173 1.80 -12.08 -19.77
N LEU A 174 1.49 -13.35 -19.99
CA LEU A 174 1.38 -13.96 -21.32
C LEU A 174 0.15 -13.53 -22.12
N GLU A 175 -0.90 -13.02 -21.46
CA GLU A 175 -2.08 -12.44 -22.12
C GLU A 175 -1.76 -11.15 -22.91
N ASN A 176 -0.90 -10.29 -22.39
CA ASN A 176 -0.45 -9.07 -23.09
C ASN A 176 1.03 -8.83 -22.85
N PRO A 177 1.87 -9.65 -23.47
CA PRO A 177 3.26 -9.69 -23.11
C PRO A 177 4.06 -8.50 -23.60
N LYS A 178 3.65 -7.86 -24.70
CA LYS A 178 4.30 -6.64 -25.22
C LYS A 178 4.26 -5.52 -24.19
N ASN A 179 3.10 -5.31 -23.56
CA ASN A 179 2.91 -4.24 -22.57
C ASN A 179 3.33 -4.67 -21.16
N ARG A 180 3.41 -5.98 -20.88
CA ARG A 180 3.71 -6.53 -19.55
C ARG A 180 5.12 -7.12 -19.44
N ILE A 181 5.99 -6.89 -20.43
CA ILE A 181 7.36 -7.44 -20.42
C ILE A 181 8.20 -6.88 -19.25
N ASP A 182 8.01 -5.61 -18.89
CA ASP A 182 8.72 -5.02 -17.75
C ASP A 182 8.27 -5.65 -16.42
N LEU A 183 7.01 -6.09 -16.33
CA LEU A 183 6.52 -6.87 -15.20
C LEU A 183 7.18 -8.26 -15.16
N ALA A 184 7.39 -8.90 -16.32
CA ALA A 184 8.10 -10.16 -16.42
C ALA A 184 9.56 -10.02 -15.94
N PHE A 185 10.28 -8.99 -16.38
CA PHE A 185 11.64 -8.72 -15.91
C PHE A 185 11.68 -8.41 -14.41
N THR A 186 10.71 -7.63 -13.92
CA THR A 186 10.59 -7.33 -12.48
C THR A 186 10.39 -8.62 -11.68
N TRP A 187 9.60 -9.56 -12.20
CA TRP A 187 9.38 -10.84 -11.54
C TRP A 187 10.64 -11.70 -11.55
N ILE A 188 11.30 -11.88 -12.70
CA ILE A 188 12.56 -12.63 -12.81
C ILE A 188 13.64 -12.05 -11.88
N TYR A 189 13.73 -10.72 -11.78
CA TYR A 189 14.65 -10.07 -10.85
C TYR A 189 14.29 -10.32 -9.37
N GLN A 190 13.00 -10.28 -9.04
CA GLN A 190 12.50 -10.59 -7.70
C GLN A 190 12.86 -12.03 -7.30
N GLU A 191 12.66 -12.98 -8.22
CA GLU A 191 13.05 -14.39 -8.05
C GLU A 191 14.54 -14.54 -7.75
N TYR A 192 15.37 -13.93 -8.59
CA TYR A 192 16.81 -13.94 -8.43
C TYR A 192 17.22 -13.37 -7.07
N SER A 193 16.61 -12.25 -6.68
CA SER A 193 16.87 -11.59 -5.41
C SER A 193 16.49 -12.46 -4.22
N ALA A 194 15.44 -13.28 -4.34
CA ALA A 194 15.04 -14.22 -3.31
C ALA A 194 16.00 -15.40 -3.20
N CYS A 195 16.51 -15.90 -4.33
CA CYS A 195 17.53 -16.94 -4.36
C CYS A 195 18.85 -16.46 -3.72
N ARG A 196 19.17 -15.18 -3.86
CA ARG A 196 20.36 -14.57 -3.25
C ARG A 196 20.17 -14.12 -1.79
N GLY A 197 18.99 -14.34 -1.21
CA GLY A 197 18.71 -13.96 0.19
C GLY A 197 18.61 -12.45 0.41
N PHE A 198 18.31 -11.66 -0.63
CA PHE A 198 18.09 -10.22 -0.50
C PHE A 198 16.68 -9.88 0.02
N LEU A 199 15.73 -10.81 -0.14
CA LEU A 199 14.33 -10.66 0.28
C LEU A 199 14.04 -11.29 1.64
N SER A 200 14.71 -12.39 1.97
CA SER A 200 14.56 -13.13 3.22
C SER A 200 15.93 -13.52 3.75
N SER A 201 16.08 -13.63 5.07
CA SER A 201 17.34 -14.11 5.67
C SER A 201 17.70 -15.55 5.26
N ILE A 202 16.76 -16.27 4.68
CA ILE A 202 16.94 -17.61 4.12
C ILE A 202 17.00 -17.48 2.61
N GLU A 203 18.08 -17.96 2.01
CA GLU A 203 18.24 -18.08 0.55
C GLU A 203 17.25 -19.11 0.02
N LYS A 204 16.46 -18.73 -0.98
CA LYS A 204 15.56 -19.68 -1.66
C LYS A 204 16.36 -20.55 -2.65
N PRO A 205 15.93 -21.81 -2.89
CA PRO A 205 16.53 -22.67 -3.91
C PRO A 205 16.52 -22.01 -5.29
N ILE A 206 17.64 -22.13 -6.03
CA ILE A 206 17.81 -21.53 -7.36
C ILE A 206 16.84 -22.12 -8.40
N GLU A 207 16.36 -23.33 -8.15
CA GLU A 207 15.42 -24.05 -8.99
C GLU A 207 14.12 -23.26 -9.21
N PHE A 208 13.69 -22.43 -8.26
CA PHE A 208 12.50 -21.60 -8.42
C PHE A 208 12.69 -20.47 -9.43
N TYR A 209 13.89 -19.88 -9.47
CA TYR A 209 14.24 -18.89 -10.47
C TYR A 209 14.32 -19.53 -11.85
N GLU A 210 15.02 -20.67 -11.97
CA GLU A 210 15.13 -21.42 -13.22
C GLU A 210 13.74 -21.84 -13.73
N GLU A 211 12.88 -22.38 -12.87
CA GLU A 211 11.51 -22.77 -13.22
C GLU A 211 10.69 -21.58 -13.72
N THR A 212 10.82 -20.42 -13.07
CA THR A 212 10.09 -19.20 -13.45
C THR A 212 10.53 -18.72 -14.82
N ILE A 213 11.85 -18.66 -15.07
CA ILE A 213 12.41 -18.31 -16.36
C ILE A 213 11.96 -19.29 -17.43
N ASP A 214 12.10 -20.59 -17.18
CA ASP A 214 11.86 -21.61 -18.19
C ASP A 214 10.37 -21.63 -18.59
N LYS A 215 9.45 -21.46 -17.63
CA LYS A 215 8.01 -21.32 -17.91
C LYS A 215 7.66 -20.02 -18.62
N LEU A 216 8.27 -18.89 -18.25
CA LEU A 216 8.03 -17.61 -18.93
C LEU A 216 8.57 -17.65 -20.36
N LEU A 217 9.81 -18.13 -20.56
CA LEU A 217 10.43 -18.22 -21.87
C LEU A 217 9.68 -19.19 -22.79
N LYS A 218 9.22 -20.34 -22.29
CA LYS A 218 8.37 -21.25 -23.07
C LYS A 218 7.08 -20.56 -23.51
N GLY A 219 6.37 -19.91 -22.59
CA GLY A 219 5.15 -19.16 -22.93
C GLY A 219 5.41 -17.99 -23.88
N ILE A 220 6.58 -17.36 -23.79
CA ILE A 220 6.99 -16.29 -24.71
C ILE A 220 7.29 -16.85 -26.11
N LEU A 221 7.99 -17.97 -26.19
CA LEU A 221 8.39 -18.60 -27.45
C LEU A 221 7.17 -19.14 -28.22
N GLU A 222 6.16 -19.62 -27.50
CA GLU A 222 4.87 -20.02 -28.06
C GLU A 222 4.07 -18.83 -28.61
N ASN A 223 4.43 -17.60 -28.23
CA ASN A 223 3.77 -16.38 -28.66
C ASN A 223 4.61 -15.65 -29.73
N GLU A 224 4.28 -15.85 -31.01
CA GLU A 224 5.02 -15.27 -32.15
C GLU A 224 5.11 -13.73 -32.09
N GLU A 225 4.07 -13.05 -31.61
CA GLU A 225 4.01 -11.58 -31.52
C GLU A 225 5.08 -10.99 -30.59
N LEU A 226 5.43 -11.75 -29.57
CA LEU A 226 6.39 -11.41 -28.54
C LEU A 226 7.82 -11.57 -29.03
N LYS A 227 8.07 -12.62 -29.83
CA LYS A 227 9.37 -12.91 -30.42
C LYS A 227 9.85 -11.73 -31.26
N ASP A 228 8.97 -11.16 -32.08
CA ASP A 228 9.27 -9.98 -32.89
C ASP A 228 9.50 -8.74 -32.04
N THR A 229 8.74 -8.58 -30.95
CA THR A 229 8.88 -7.44 -30.04
C THR A 229 10.21 -7.47 -29.27
N LEU A 230 10.60 -8.65 -28.77
CA LEU A 230 11.90 -8.85 -28.12
C LEU A 230 13.04 -8.65 -29.11
N TYR A 231 12.90 -9.18 -30.34
CA TYR A 231 13.88 -8.97 -31.39
C TYR A 231 14.10 -7.48 -31.64
N ASN A 232 13.02 -6.70 -31.81
CA ASN A 232 13.11 -5.26 -32.03
C ASN A 232 13.64 -4.47 -30.83
N ARG A 233 13.38 -4.92 -29.59
CA ARG A 233 13.83 -4.22 -28.36
C ARG A 233 15.28 -4.52 -27.98
N PHE A 234 15.79 -5.72 -28.31
CA PHE A 234 17.13 -6.15 -27.91
C PHE A 234 18.17 -6.10 -29.02
N LEU A 235 17.76 -6.13 -30.30
CA LEU A 235 18.68 -6.17 -31.45
C LEU A 235 18.63 -4.90 -32.30
N HIS A 236 17.97 -3.84 -31.83
CA HIS A 236 17.92 -2.52 -32.46
C HIS A 236 18.18 -1.41 -31.44
#